data_AF-A0A7C9DJ60-F1
#
_entry.id   AF-A0A7C9DJ60-F1
#
_cell.length_a   1.000
_cell.length_b   1.000
_cell.length_c   1.000
_cell.angle_alpha   90.00
_cell.angle_beta   90.00
_cell.angle_gamma   90.00
#
_symmetry.space_group_name_H-M   'P 1'
#
loop_
_entity.id
_entity.type
_entity.pdbx_description
1 polymer ?
#
loop_
_entity_poly.entity_id
_entity_poly.type
_entity_poly.pdbx_seq_one_letter_code
_entity_poly.pdbx_strand_id
1 'polypeptide(L)'
;CAIAFWPSVKDHFPFIHCVEKLVYEGNYTQWETCFEASALDPKPVLDCYSSGYGSKLELMYAAVTAAHQYVPWVVVDRKPLYEDYDNFIHYVCKGYKGTLPSACNYQDIENGPNEADHIHPRPVFYSLHPDKSA
;
A
#
# COMPACT_ATOMS: atom_id res chain seq x y z
N CYS A 1 11.52 -0.78 -3.48
CA CYS A 1 12.33 -1.98 -3.79
C CYS A 1 11.50 -3.24 -4.03
N ALA A 2 10.66 -3.69 -3.09
CA ALA A 2 9.83 -4.90 -3.26
C ALA A 2 9.02 -4.91 -4.57
N ILE A 3 8.29 -3.83 -4.90
CA ILE A 3 7.50 -3.72 -6.15
C ILE A 3 8.38 -3.92 -7.41
N ALA A 4 9.61 -3.42 -7.40
CA ALA A 4 10.51 -3.46 -8.56
C ALA A 4 11.11 -4.86 -8.79
N PHE A 5 11.40 -5.60 -7.72
CA PHE A 5 12.10 -6.89 -7.79
C PHE A 5 11.18 -8.11 -7.61
N TRP A 6 9.97 -7.91 -7.08
CA TRP A 6 8.90 -8.89 -7.04
C TRP A 6 7.66 -8.32 -7.75
N PRO A 7 7.64 -8.27 -9.10
CA PRO A 7 6.65 -7.50 -9.85
C PRO A 7 5.21 -8.05 -9.76
N SER A 8 5.04 -9.31 -9.36
CA SER A 8 3.72 -9.88 -9.07
C SER A 8 3.13 -9.25 -7.81
N VAL A 9 1.90 -8.72 -7.93
CA VAL A 9 1.15 -8.20 -6.78
C VAL A 9 0.97 -9.25 -5.68
N LYS A 10 0.84 -10.53 -6.06
CA LYS A 10 0.71 -11.63 -5.09
C LYS A 10 1.98 -11.85 -4.27
N ASP A 11 3.11 -11.34 -4.74
CA ASP A 11 4.42 -11.56 -4.15
C ASP A 11 4.82 -10.37 -3.28
N HIS A 12 4.74 -9.14 -3.81
CA HIS A 12 5.14 -7.95 -3.03
C HIS A 12 4.09 -7.46 -2.05
N PHE A 13 2.79 -7.66 -2.32
CA PHE A 13 1.74 -7.10 -1.47
C PHE A 13 1.73 -7.69 -0.04
N PRO A 14 1.88 -9.02 0.16
CA PRO A 14 1.99 -9.59 1.52
C PRO A 14 3.16 -9.03 2.32
N PHE A 15 4.31 -8.82 1.67
CA PHE A 15 5.49 -8.21 2.30
C PHE A 15 5.21 -6.76 2.72
N ILE A 16 4.66 -5.94 1.81
CA ILE A 16 4.30 -4.55 2.12
C ILE A 16 3.29 -4.49 3.26
N HIS A 17 2.26 -5.34 3.23
CA HIS A 17 1.25 -5.40 4.29
C HIS A 17 1.86 -5.74 5.66
N CYS A 18 2.81 -6.68 5.71
CA CYS A 18 3.55 -6.97 6.94
C CYS A 18 4.34 -5.75 7.44
N VAL A 19 5.04 -5.04 6.55
CA VAL A 19 5.81 -3.84 6.93
C VAL A 19 4.88 -2.73 7.44
N GLU A 20 3.75 -2.47 6.76
CA GLU A 20 2.74 -1.49 7.19
C GLU A 20 2.16 -1.82 8.57
N LYS A 21 1.92 -3.12 8.85
CA LYS A 21 1.50 -3.57 10.17
C LYS A 21 2.54 -3.27 11.24
N LEU A 22 3.83 -3.50 10.97
CA LEU A 22 4.90 -3.16 11.91
C LEU A 22 5.00 -1.64 12.13
N VAL A 23 4.77 -0.82 11.09
CA VAL A 23 4.70 0.64 11.23
C VAL A 23 3.56 1.05 12.14
N TYR A 24 2.36 0.49 11.92
CA TYR A 24 1.18 0.71 12.75
C TYR A 24 1.43 0.37 14.23
N GLU A 25 2.13 -0.74 14.48
CA GLU A 25 2.47 -1.21 15.82
C GLU A 25 3.67 -0.47 16.46
N GLY A 26 4.31 0.45 15.73
CA GLY A 26 5.50 1.17 16.20
C GLY A 26 6.81 0.38 16.15
N ASN A 27 6.82 -0.78 15.50
CA ASN A 27 7.94 -1.72 15.40
C ASN A 27 8.66 -1.66 14.03
N TYR A 28 8.65 -0.50 13.36
CA TYR A 28 9.15 -0.34 11.98
C TYR A 28 10.62 -0.75 11.80
N THR A 29 11.45 -0.75 12.85
CA THR A 29 12.85 -1.22 12.78
C THR A 29 12.96 -2.72 12.52
N GLN A 30 11.88 -3.48 12.72
CA GLN A 30 11.84 -4.94 12.53
C GLN A 30 11.34 -5.33 11.14
N TRP A 31 11.24 -4.41 10.19
CA TRP A 31 10.66 -4.65 8.86
C TRP A 31 11.30 -5.84 8.11
N GLU A 32 12.57 -6.15 8.35
CA GLU A 32 13.25 -7.30 7.73
C GLU A 32 12.65 -8.65 8.15
N THR A 33 11.99 -8.73 9.31
CA THR A 33 11.26 -9.95 9.73
C THR A 33 10.12 -10.29 8.77
N CYS A 34 9.62 -9.31 7.99
CA CYS A 34 8.61 -9.55 6.96
C CYS A 34 9.12 -10.39 5.78
N PHE A 35 10.43 -10.59 5.64
CA PHE A 35 10.96 -11.54 4.68
C PHE A 35 10.57 -12.98 5.02
N GLU A 36 10.40 -13.32 6.30
CA GLU A 36 9.95 -14.65 6.72
C GLU A 36 8.50 -14.92 6.27
N ALA A 37 7.68 -13.87 6.18
CA ALA A 37 6.30 -13.95 5.69
C ALA A 37 6.23 -14.17 4.17
N SER A 38 7.28 -13.81 3.43
CA SER A 38 7.39 -14.04 1.99
C SER A 38 8.27 -15.26 1.72
N ALA A 39 7.77 -16.31 1.07
CA ALA A 39 8.60 -17.45 0.64
C ALA A 39 9.54 -17.11 -0.54
N LEU A 40 10.06 -15.88 -0.57
CA LEU A 40 10.80 -15.26 -1.67
C LEU A 40 12.24 -14.95 -1.22
N ASP A 41 13.18 -14.96 -2.17
CA ASP A 41 14.56 -14.56 -1.90
C ASP A 41 14.62 -13.06 -1.51
N PRO A 42 15.08 -12.71 -0.30
CA PRO A 42 15.19 -11.32 0.15
C PRO A 42 16.30 -10.54 -0.56
N LYS A 43 17.29 -11.25 -1.14
CA LYS A 43 18.52 -10.63 -1.66
C LYS A 43 18.27 -9.50 -2.67
N PRO A 44 17.39 -9.63 -3.69
CA PRO A 44 17.15 -8.56 -4.64
C PRO A 44 16.57 -7.28 -3.99
N VAL A 45 15.74 -7.43 -2.96
CA VAL A 45 15.16 -6.29 -2.23
C VAL A 45 16.20 -5.63 -1.34
N LEU A 46 17.02 -6.42 -0.65
CA LEU A 46 18.13 -5.93 0.20
C LEU A 46 19.21 -5.23 -0.63
N ASP A 47 19.60 -5.80 -1.76
CA ASP A 47 20.57 -5.19 -2.69
C ASP A 47 20.01 -3.86 -3.23
N CYS A 48 18.72 -3.79 -3.54
CA CYS A 48 18.06 -2.54 -3.94
C CYS A 48 18.06 -1.47 -2.84
N TYR A 49 17.79 -1.88 -1.60
CA TYR A 49 17.74 -0.99 -0.44
C TYR A 49 19.13 -0.43 -0.09
N SER A 50 20.15 -1.28 -0.07
CA SER A 50 21.51 -0.92 0.32
C SER A 50 22.35 -0.24 -0.77
N SER A 51 22.02 -0.43 -2.05
CA SER A 51 22.81 0.15 -3.17
C SER A 51 22.47 1.60 -3.54
N GLY A 52 21.47 2.21 -2.89
CA GLY A 52 20.91 3.50 -3.30
C GLY A 52 20.02 3.43 -4.55
N TYR A 53 19.77 2.24 -5.12
CA TYR A 53 18.80 2.07 -6.20
C TYR A 53 17.37 2.41 -5.75
N GLY A 54 17.05 2.19 -4.46
CA GLY A 54 15.81 2.66 -3.84
C GLY A 54 15.51 4.14 -4.09
N SER A 55 16.50 5.02 -3.90
CA SER A 55 16.32 6.48 -4.12
C SER A 55 16.02 6.81 -5.58
N LYS A 56 16.58 6.05 -6.53
CA LYS A 56 16.24 6.22 -7.97
C LYS A 56 14.78 5.85 -8.23
N LEU A 57 14.29 4.77 -7.61
CA LEU A 57 12.89 4.37 -7.71
C LEU A 57 11.97 5.42 -7.08
N GLU A 58 12.33 5.99 -5.94
CA GLU A 58 11.56 7.07 -5.30
C GLU A 58 11.42 8.30 -6.21
N LEU A 59 12.50 8.73 -6.87
CA LEU A 59 12.45 9.82 -7.86
C LEU A 59 11.56 9.49 -9.05
N MET A 60 11.57 8.24 -9.52
CA MET A 60 10.68 7.79 -10.60
C MET A 60 9.21 7.84 -10.15
N TYR A 61 8.91 7.39 -8.93
CA TYR A 61 7.55 7.48 -8.38
C TYR A 61 7.11 8.93 -8.16
N ALA A 62 8.00 9.80 -7.67
CA ALA A 62 7.73 11.23 -7.52
C ALA A 62 7.32 11.89 -8.86
N ALA A 63 7.91 11.46 -9.98
CA ALA A 63 7.57 12.00 -11.30
C ALA A 63 6.18 11.57 -11.82
N VAL A 64 5.62 10.46 -11.32
CA VAL A 64 4.30 9.95 -11.74
C VAL A 64 3.20 10.18 -10.71
N THR A 65 3.55 10.55 -9.48
CA THR A 65 2.60 10.97 -8.45
C THR A 65 2.02 12.34 -8.82
N ALA A 66 0.76 12.36 -9.23
CA ALA A 66 0.04 13.60 -9.50
C ALA A 66 -0.17 14.40 -8.21
N ALA A 67 -0.32 15.71 -8.34
CA ALA A 67 -0.68 16.57 -7.20
C ALA A 67 -1.98 16.08 -6.55
N HIS A 68 -1.94 15.88 -5.23
CA HIS A 68 -3.07 15.45 -4.41
C HIS A 68 -3.14 16.31 -3.14
N GLN A 69 -4.30 16.32 -2.49
CA GLN A 69 -4.55 17.20 -1.33
C GLN A 69 -4.09 16.58 0.00
N TYR A 70 -4.09 15.25 0.07
CA TYR A 70 -3.77 14.47 1.26
C TYR A 70 -3.44 13.03 0.84
N VAL A 71 -3.06 12.21 1.82
CA VAL A 71 -2.89 10.76 1.66
C VAL A 71 -3.76 10.03 2.69
N PRO A 72 -4.29 8.83 2.38
CA PRO A 72 -4.15 8.12 1.11
C PRO A 72 -4.90 8.81 -0.05
N TRP A 73 -4.34 8.73 -1.26
CA TRP A 73 -4.97 9.25 -2.49
C TRP A 73 -5.42 8.08 -3.38
N VAL A 74 -6.70 7.72 -3.28
CA VAL A 74 -7.26 6.55 -3.99
C VAL A 74 -7.95 6.98 -5.28
N VAL A 75 -7.59 6.30 -6.37
CA VAL A 75 -8.10 6.59 -7.72
C VAL A 75 -8.64 5.30 -8.34
N VAL A 76 -9.90 5.32 -8.79
CA VAL A 76 -10.51 4.23 -9.57
C VAL A 76 -10.90 4.80 -10.94
N ASP A 77 -10.48 4.13 -12.03
CA ASP A 77 -10.74 4.58 -13.41
C ASP A 77 -10.36 6.05 -13.68
N ARG A 78 -9.22 6.48 -13.13
CA ARG A 78 -8.68 7.86 -13.21
C ARG A 78 -9.53 8.91 -12.49
N LYS A 79 -10.46 8.51 -11.62
CA LYS A 79 -11.27 9.41 -10.79
C LYS A 79 -10.86 9.28 -9.32
N PRO A 80 -10.46 10.38 -8.65
CA PRO A 80 -10.20 10.35 -7.22
C PRO A 80 -11.49 10.14 -6.44
N LEU A 81 -11.43 9.34 -5.37
CA LEU A 81 -12.58 9.06 -4.50
C LEU A 81 -12.71 10.05 -3.33
N TYR A 82 -11.67 10.85 -3.06
CA TYR A 82 -11.61 11.76 -1.91
C TYR A 82 -11.89 11.02 -0.60
N GLU A 83 -12.76 11.57 0.26
CA GLU A 83 -13.15 10.99 1.55
C GLU A 83 -13.93 9.67 1.42
N ASP A 84 -14.44 9.36 0.23
CA ASP A 84 -15.18 8.12 -0.03
C ASP A 84 -14.25 6.95 -0.40
N TYR A 85 -12.97 7.03 0.00
CA TYR A 85 -11.95 6.05 -0.35
C TYR A 85 -12.21 4.69 0.30
N ASP A 86 -12.87 4.63 1.45
CA ASP A 86 -13.23 3.37 2.11
C ASP A 86 -14.23 2.55 1.29
N ASN A 87 -15.06 3.22 0.48
CA ASN A 87 -16.00 2.57 -0.43
C ASN A 87 -15.38 2.15 -1.76
N PHE A 88 -14.05 2.07 -1.89
CA PHE A 88 -13.39 1.76 -3.17
C PHE A 88 -13.89 0.47 -3.85
N ILE A 89 -14.29 -0.56 -3.08
CA ILE A 89 -14.84 -1.81 -3.63
C ILE A 89 -16.11 -1.53 -4.44
N HIS A 90 -17.00 -0.66 -3.96
CA HIS A 90 -18.20 -0.24 -4.70
C HIS A 90 -17.80 0.32 -6.07
N TYR A 91 -16.83 1.23 -6.10
CA TYR A 91 -16.36 1.87 -7.34
C TYR A 91 -15.69 0.87 -8.29
N VAL A 92 -14.88 -0.05 -7.77
CA VAL A 92 -14.25 -1.13 -8.56
C VAL A 92 -15.33 -2.02 -9.19
N CYS A 93 -16.31 -2.47 -8.40
CA CYS A 93 -17.40 -3.32 -8.89
C CYS A 93 -18.26 -2.61 -9.94
N LYS A 94 -18.54 -1.33 -9.74
CA LYS A 94 -19.27 -0.50 -10.71
C LYS A 94 -18.50 -0.29 -12.02
N GLY A 95 -17.17 -0.21 -11.98
CA GLY A 95 -16.31 -0.06 -13.16
C GLY A 95 -16.02 -1.37 -13.89
N TYR A 96 -16.28 -2.52 -13.26
CA TYR A 96 -15.96 -3.83 -13.82
C TYR A 96 -16.86 -4.18 -15.02
N LYS A 97 -16.24 -4.45 -16.17
CA LYS A 97 -16.96 -4.70 -17.44
C LYS A 97 -17.23 -6.19 -17.73
N GLY A 98 -16.69 -7.09 -16.92
CA GLY A 98 -16.88 -8.53 -17.07
C GLY A 98 -18.01 -9.08 -16.20
N THR A 99 -18.09 -10.41 -16.09
CA THR A 99 -18.99 -11.08 -15.14
C THR A 99 -18.61 -10.72 -13.71
N LEU A 100 -19.50 -10.04 -12.99
CA LEU A 100 -19.24 -9.57 -11.63
C LEU A 100 -18.80 -10.71 -10.71
N PRO A 101 -17.65 -10.57 -10.01
CA PRO A 101 -17.25 -11.50 -8.96
C PRO A 101 -18.26 -11.53 -7.81
N SER A 102 -18.28 -12.62 -7.04
CA SER A 102 -19.10 -12.72 -5.83
C SER A 102 -18.81 -11.62 -4.81
N ALA A 103 -17.56 -11.14 -4.75
CA ALA A 103 -17.14 -10.02 -3.92
C ALA A 103 -17.86 -8.69 -4.26
N CYS A 104 -18.53 -8.59 -5.41
CA CYS A 104 -19.35 -7.44 -5.80
C CYS A 104 -20.82 -7.55 -5.38
N ASN A 105 -21.18 -8.54 -4.56
CA ASN A 105 -22.53 -8.65 -4.04
C ASN A 105 -22.80 -7.58 -2.98
N TYR A 106 -23.65 -6.61 -3.32
CA TYR A 106 -23.87 -5.38 -2.55
C TYR A 106 -24.51 -5.59 -1.17
N GLN A 107 -25.19 -6.71 -0.93
CA GLN A 107 -25.76 -6.99 0.40
C GLN A 107 -24.68 -7.16 1.49
N ASP A 108 -23.44 -7.49 1.11
CA ASP A 108 -22.32 -7.59 2.04
C ASP A 108 -21.54 -6.28 2.19
N ILE A 109 -21.70 -5.34 1.23
CA ILE A 109 -21.00 -4.05 1.21
C ILE A 109 -21.76 -3.00 2.02
N GLU A 110 -23.10 -2.97 1.95
CA GLU A 110 -23.93 -2.07 2.76
C GLU A 110 -23.99 -2.48 4.24
N ASN A 111 -23.73 -3.75 4.56
CA ASN A 111 -23.63 -4.28 5.93
C ASN A 111 -22.17 -4.39 6.43
N GLY A 112 -21.23 -3.71 5.74
CA GLY A 112 -19.85 -3.58 6.20
C GLY A 112 -19.78 -2.93 7.59
N PRO A 113 -18.66 -3.09 8.32
CA PRO A 113 -18.53 -2.52 9.66
C PRO A 113 -18.87 -1.03 9.62
N ASN A 114 -19.72 -0.62 10.56
CA ASN A 114 -20.19 0.76 10.64
C ASN A 114 -19.00 1.72 10.68
N GLU A 115 -19.19 2.95 10.22
CA GLU A 115 -18.21 4.06 10.29
C GLU A 115 -17.63 4.27 11.71
N ALA A 116 -18.31 3.78 12.74
CA ALA A 116 -17.85 3.78 14.14
C ALA A 116 -16.77 2.71 14.49
N ASP A 117 -16.60 1.66 13.67
CA ASP A 117 -15.63 0.58 13.88
C ASP A 117 -14.31 0.82 13.11
N HIS A 118 -14.28 1.79 12.19
CA HIS A 118 -13.07 2.25 11.51
C HIS A 118 -12.52 3.50 12.21
N ILE A 119 -12.02 3.30 13.43
CA ILE A 119 -10.97 4.19 13.95
C ILE A 119 -9.75 3.92 13.08
N HIS A 120 -9.64 4.57 11.92
CA HIS A 120 -8.35 4.71 11.26
C HIS A 120 -7.49 5.54 12.22
N PRO A 121 -6.49 4.95 12.89
CA PRO A 121 -5.57 5.79 13.62
C PRO A 121 -4.95 6.74 12.62
N ARG A 122 -4.81 7.99 13.04
CA ARG A 122 -4.13 9.03 12.27
C ARG A 122 -2.89 8.41 11.63
N PRO A 123 -2.65 8.64 10.32
CA PRO A 123 -1.43 8.18 9.67
C PRO A 123 -0.28 8.49 10.60
N VAL A 124 0.49 7.46 10.98
CA VAL A 124 1.71 7.67 11.75
C VAL A 124 2.56 8.59 10.86
N PHE A 125 2.62 9.87 11.21
CA PHE A 125 3.46 10.82 10.50
C PHE A 125 4.88 10.27 10.59
N TYR A 126 5.43 9.83 9.46
CA TYR A 126 6.84 9.52 9.36
C TYR A 126 7.58 10.76 9.81
N SER A 127 8.16 10.72 11.01
CA SER A 127 9.29 11.60 11.30
C SER A 127 10.38 11.10 10.36
N LEU A 128 10.59 11.79 9.24
CA LEU A 128 11.76 11.61 8.41
C LEU A 128 12.95 11.65 9.36
N HIS A 129 13.55 10.48 9.62
CA HIS A 129 14.79 10.45 10.37
C HIS A 129 15.81 11.23 9.53
N PRO A 130 16.43 12.28 10.08
CA PRO A 130 17.49 12.99 9.38
C PRO A 130 18.63 12.00 9.17
N ASP A 131 19.02 11.83 7.91
CA ASP A 131 20.25 11.24 7.41
C ASP A 131 20.85 10.05 8.20
N LYS A 132 20.78 8.88 7.58
CA LYS A 132 21.98 8.04 7.51
C LYS A 132 22.40 7.93 6.06
N SER A 133 23.11 8.95 5.61
CA SER A 133 24.03 8.84 4.48
C SER A 133 25.02 7.71 4.79
N ALA A 134 25.05 6.69 3.94
CA ALA A 134 26.19 5.80 3.73
C ALA A 134 26.10 5.25 2.30
#